data_AF-A0A4Q2DYF0-F1
#
_entry.id   AF-A0A4Q2DYF0-F1
#
_cell.length_a   1.000
_cell.length_b   1.000
_cell.length_c   1.000
_cell.angle_alpha   90.00
_cell.angle_beta   90.00
_cell.angle_gamma   90.00
#
_symmetry.space_group_name_H-M   'P 1'
#
loop_
_entity.id
_entity.type
_entity.pdbx_description
1 polymer ?
#
loop_
_entity_poly.entity_id
_entity_poly.type
_entity_poly.pdbx_seq_one_letter_code
_entity_poly.pdbx_strand_id
1 'polypeptide(L)'
;MAPSSSNTVQRFEILHAKLFGDNAKLDYPTTEINPITPGKRNFATLARSMPAGSRVPINLGSGTGSTLVDAKVGAAADAIKYLEKRYAKEIKEDKIIY
;
A
#
# COMPACT_ATOMS: atom_id res chain seq x y z
N MET A 1 -14.18 1.00 16.34
CA MET A 1 -14.45 0.38 15.03
C MET A 1 -13.11 0.05 14.40
N ALA A 2 -12.84 -1.23 14.12
CA ALA A 2 -11.67 -1.57 13.30
C ALA A 2 -11.86 -0.89 11.92
N PRO A 3 -10.83 -0.23 11.36
CA PRO A 3 -10.94 0.31 10.01
C PRO A 3 -11.31 -0.86 9.09
N SER A 4 -12.42 -0.71 8.36
CA SER A 4 -12.80 -1.70 7.35
C SER A 4 -11.64 -1.85 6.36
N SER A 5 -11.45 -3.03 5.81
CA SER A 5 -10.40 -3.33 4.82
C SER A 5 -10.40 -2.35 3.63
N SER A 6 -11.58 -1.90 3.19
CA SER A 6 -11.69 -0.81 2.20
C SER A 6 -11.14 0.52 2.68
N ASN A 7 -11.26 0.83 3.97
CA ASN A 7 -10.79 2.08 4.53
C ASN A 7 -9.26 2.15 4.46
N THR A 8 -8.53 1.11 4.85
CA THR A 8 -7.05 1.15 4.83
C THR A 8 -6.47 1.37 3.42
N VAL A 9 -7.02 0.72 2.40
CA VAL A 9 -6.55 0.90 1.02
C VAL A 9 -6.89 2.32 0.52
N GLN A 10 -8.08 2.82 0.81
CA GLN A 10 -8.47 4.19 0.44
C GLN A 10 -7.59 5.24 1.12
N ARG A 11 -7.30 5.08 2.41
CA ARG A 11 -6.41 5.99 3.16
C ARG A 11 -5.01 6.03 2.56
N PHE A 12 -4.50 4.86 2.14
CA PHE A 12 -3.22 4.78 1.44
C PHE A 12 -3.25 5.50 0.09
N GLU A 13 -4.30 5.30 -0.72
CA GLU A 13 -4.47 5.97 -2.02
C GLU A 13 -4.54 7.50 -1.86
N ILE A 14 -5.29 8.00 -0.87
CA ILE A 14 -5.39 9.44 -0.57
C ILE A 14 -4.02 10.00 -0.13
N LEU A 15 -3.34 9.31 0.79
CA LEU A 15 -2.02 9.74 1.26
C LEU A 15 -1.01 9.78 0.11
N HIS A 16 -1.01 8.76 -0.73
CA HIS A 16 -0.12 8.67 -1.89
C HIS A 16 -0.39 9.79 -2.90
N ALA A 17 -1.65 10.04 -3.25
CA ALA A 17 -2.00 11.13 -4.15
C ALA A 17 -1.58 12.50 -3.60
N LYS A 18 -1.72 12.73 -2.29
CA LYS A 18 -1.28 13.98 -1.66
C LYS A 18 0.24 14.14 -1.61
N LEU A 19 1.00 13.07 -1.42
CA LEU A 19 2.46 13.12 -1.35
C LEU A 19 3.15 13.16 -2.73
N PHE A 20 2.61 12.43 -3.70
CA PHE A 20 3.25 12.25 -5.02
C PHE A 20 2.51 12.94 -6.17
N GLY A 21 1.34 13.52 -5.89
CA GLY A 21 0.47 14.17 -6.87
C GLY A 21 -0.38 13.19 -7.67
N ASP A 22 -1.43 13.71 -8.31
CA ASP A 22 -2.44 12.93 -9.05
C ASP A 22 -1.87 12.14 -10.25
N ASN A 23 -0.68 12.51 -10.71
CA ASN A 23 -0.01 11.85 -11.84
C ASN A 23 0.77 10.60 -11.42
N ALA A 24 0.99 10.39 -10.12
CA ALA A 24 1.59 9.17 -9.62
C ALA A 24 0.54 8.05 -9.59
N LYS A 25 0.89 6.88 -10.12
CA LYS A 25 0.00 5.72 -10.14
C LYS A 25 0.37 4.73 -9.05
N LEU A 26 -0.64 4.06 -8.49
CA LEU A 26 -0.42 2.92 -7.61
C LEU A 26 -0.63 1.62 -8.35
N ASP A 27 0.21 0.64 -8.04
CA ASP A 27 0.15 -0.70 -8.58
C ASP A 27 0.28 -1.72 -7.45
N TYR A 28 -0.49 -2.81 -7.57
CA TYR A 28 -0.61 -3.83 -6.53
C TYR A 28 -0.33 -5.22 -7.09
N PRO A 29 0.91 -5.51 -7.54
CA PRO A 29 1.23 -6.82 -8.06
C PRO A 29 0.99 -7.83 -6.96
N THR A 30 0.18 -8.84 -7.28
CA THR A 30 -0.17 -9.89 -6.34
C THR A 30 0.24 -11.23 -6.93
N THR A 31 0.96 -12.01 -6.15
CA THR A 31 1.42 -13.35 -6.52
C THR A 31 0.84 -14.35 -5.52
N GLU A 32 0.27 -15.43 -6.03
CA GLU A 32 -0.09 -16.55 -5.18
C GLU A 32 1.20 -17.27 -4.76
N ILE A 33 1.42 -17.36 -3.46
CA ILE A 33 2.57 -18.05 -2.89
C ILE A 33 2.11 -19.38 -2.32
N ASN A 34 2.93 -20.41 -2.53
CA ASN A 34 2.64 -21.71 -1.94
C ASN A 34 2.58 -21.55 -0.42
N PRO A 35 1.48 -21.98 0.22
CA PRO A 35 1.39 -21.92 1.66
C PRO A 35 2.47 -22.79 2.29
N ILE A 36 2.96 -22.39 3.46
CA ILE A 36 3.75 -23.29 4.31
C ILE A 36 2.86 -24.45 4.83
N THR A 37 1.53 -24.24 4.85
CA THR A 37 0.53 -25.23 5.28
C THR A 37 -0.25 -25.81 4.10
N PRO A 38 -0.24 -27.14 3.88
CA PRO A 38 -1.01 -27.77 2.82
C PRO A 38 -2.51 -27.40 2.90
N GLY A 39 -3.10 -27.03 1.76
CA GLY A 39 -4.53 -26.73 1.65
C GLY A 39 -4.96 -25.28 1.93
N LYS A 40 -4.03 -24.37 2.24
CA LYS A 40 -4.33 -22.92 2.34
C LYS A 40 -3.83 -22.17 1.11
N ARG A 41 -4.57 -21.18 0.61
CA ARG A 41 -4.03 -20.29 -0.42
C ARG A 41 -3.48 -19.05 0.27
N ASN A 42 -2.25 -18.68 -0.06
CA ASN A 42 -1.64 -17.45 0.44
C ASN A 42 -1.31 -16.56 -0.74
N PHE A 43 -1.50 -15.26 -0.54
CA PHE A 43 -1.20 -14.24 -1.53
C PHE A 43 -0.18 -13.28 -0.94
N ALA A 44 0.81 -12.92 -1.73
CA ALA A 44 1.74 -11.84 -1.44
C ALA A 44 1.44 -10.67 -2.38
N THR A 45 1.16 -9.51 -1.83
CA THR A 45 0.92 -8.27 -2.56
C THR A 45 1.98 -7.25 -2.19
N LEU A 46 2.48 -6.51 -3.17
CA LEU A 46 3.30 -5.31 -2.94
C LEU A 46 2.46 -4.07 -3.25
N ALA A 47 2.67 -2.99 -2.50
CA ALA A 47 2.16 -1.67 -2.85
C ALA A 47 3.29 -0.91 -3.55
N ARG A 48 3.12 -0.60 -4.84
CA ARG A 48 4.12 0.10 -5.65
C ARG A 48 3.60 1.45 -6.11
N SER A 49 4.42 2.48 -5.95
CA SER A 49 4.20 3.79 -6.56
C SER A 49 4.95 3.86 -7.88
N MET A 50 4.27 4.30 -8.92
CA MET A 50 4.85 4.70 -10.21
C MET A 50 4.78 6.22 -10.31
N PRO A 51 5.88 6.94 -10.01
CA PRO A 51 5.93 8.38 -10.13
C PRO A 51 5.72 8.81 -11.58
N ALA A 52 5.06 9.95 -11.78
CA ALA A 52 4.88 10.53 -13.11
C ALA A 52 6.25 10.75 -13.80
N GLY A 53 6.41 10.22 -15.01
CA GLY A 53 7.64 10.36 -15.78
C GLY A 53 8.79 9.42 -15.38
N SER A 54 8.65 8.62 -14.33
CA SER A 54 9.62 7.58 -13.97
C SER A 54 9.18 6.21 -14.50
N ARG A 55 10.13 5.47 -15.10
CA ARG A 55 9.94 4.05 -15.47
C ARG A 55 10.22 3.09 -14.32
N VAL A 56 10.71 3.59 -13.19
CA VAL A 56 11.12 2.77 -12.05
C VAL A 56 10.03 2.82 -10.98
N PRO A 57 9.30 1.72 -10.75
CA PRO A 57 8.34 1.64 -9.66
C PRO A 57 9.09 1.61 -8.32
N ILE A 58 8.54 2.30 -7.33
CA ILE A 58 9.05 2.36 -5.96
C ILE A 58 8.17 1.45 -5.11
N ASN A 59 8.76 0.47 -4.45
CA ASN A 59 8.06 -0.36 -3.47
C ASN A 59 7.82 0.47 -2.21
N LEU A 60 6.57 0.62 -1.82
CA LEU A 60 6.15 1.38 -0.63
C LEU A 60 5.80 0.47 0.54
N GLY A 61 5.25 -0.71 0.27
CA GLY A 61 4.88 -1.66 1.31
C GLY A 61 4.65 -3.06 0.77
N SER A 62 4.54 -4.01 1.69
CA SER A 62 4.30 -5.42 1.39
C SER A 62 3.29 -6.04 2.34
N GLY A 63 2.51 -7.00 1.84
CA GLY A 63 1.49 -7.67 2.63
C GLY A 63 1.27 -9.10 2.17
N THR A 64 0.99 -9.97 3.13
CA THR A 64 0.60 -11.36 2.87
C THR A 64 -0.75 -11.64 3.50
N GLY A 65 -1.58 -12.41 2.83
CA GLY A 65 -2.91 -12.76 3.33
C GLY A 65 -3.45 -14.04 2.73
N SER A 66 -4.47 -14.60 3.37
CA SER A 66 -5.18 -15.80 2.89
C SER A 66 -6.08 -15.50 1.70
N THR A 67 -6.35 -14.21 1.44
CA THR A 67 -7.11 -13.71 0.31
C THR A 67 -6.36 -12.56 -0.37
N LEU A 68 -6.68 -12.29 -1.64
CA LEU A 68 -6.17 -11.12 -2.39
C LEU A 68 -6.44 -9.81 -1.64
N VAL A 69 -7.62 -9.70 -1.00
CA VAL A 69 -8.02 -8.51 -0.26
C VAL A 69 -7.15 -8.34 0.98
N ASP A 70 -6.94 -9.39 1.77
CA ASP A 70 -6.12 -9.32 2.98
C ASP A 70 -4.66 -8.97 2.65
N ALA A 71 -4.10 -9.57 1.60
CA ALA A 71 -2.74 -9.27 1.16
C ALA A 71 -2.61 -7.81 0.71
N LYS A 72 -3.58 -7.29 -0.05
CA LYS A 72 -3.62 -5.88 -0.48
C LYS A 72 -3.77 -4.92 0.70
N VAL A 73 -4.63 -5.23 1.66
CA VAL A 73 -4.82 -4.42 2.88
C VAL A 73 -3.54 -4.39 3.71
N GLY A 74 -2.85 -5.53 3.86
CA GLY A 74 -1.55 -5.61 4.51
C GLY A 74 -0.51 -4.74 3.82
N ALA A 75 -0.43 -4.81 2.49
CA ALA A 75 0.51 -4.01 1.71
C ALA A 75 0.24 -2.51 1.82
N ALA A 76 -1.03 -2.09 1.80
CA ALA A 76 -1.43 -0.71 2.00
C ALA A 76 -1.13 -0.22 3.43
N ALA A 77 -1.39 -1.04 4.45
CA ALA A 77 -1.10 -0.69 5.85
C ALA A 77 0.40 -0.50 6.09
N ASP A 78 1.23 -1.38 5.52
CA ASP A 78 2.68 -1.29 5.58
C ASP A 78 3.19 -0.04 4.84
N ALA A 79 2.62 0.24 3.66
CA ALA A 79 2.94 1.43 2.88
C ALA A 79 2.59 2.73 3.60
N ILE A 80 1.44 2.81 4.28
CA ILE A 80 1.08 3.98 5.10
C ILE A 80 2.14 4.22 6.17
N LYS A 81 2.54 3.18 6.92
CA LYS A 81 3.57 3.31 7.96
C LYS A 81 4.90 3.79 7.40
N TYR A 82 5.30 3.25 6.25
CA TYR A 82 6.51 3.67 5.56
C TYR A 82 6.44 5.15 5.18
N LEU A 83 5.33 5.58 4.57
CA LEU A 83 5.12 6.98 4.17
C LEU A 83 5.03 7.92 5.36
N GLU A 84 4.30 7.56 6.41
CA GLU A 84 4.22 8.30 7.67
C GLU A 84 5.59 8.52 8.31
N LYS A 85 6.45 7.52 8.25
CA LYS A 85 7.80 7.61 8.80
C LYS A 85 8.74 8.41 7.89
N ARG A 86 8.66 8.20 6.58
CA ARG A 86 9.55 8.80 5.59
C ARG A 86 9.21 10.28 5.33
N TYR A 87 7.92 10.59 5.27
CA TYR A 87 7.37 11.92 4.96
C TYR A 87 6.68 12.55 6.18
N ALA A 88 7.11 12.19 7.40
CA ALA A 88 6.55 12.68 8.65
C ALA A 88 6.54 14.21 8.73
N LYS A 89 7.54 14.84 8.10
CA LYS A 89 7.71 16.30 8.08
C LYS A 89 6.71 16.92 7.11
N GLU A 90 6.64 16.46 5.86
CA GLU A 90 5.67 16.97 4.88
C GLU A 90 4.23 16.77 5.35
N ILE A 91 3.89 15.59 5.90
CA ILE A 91 2.54 15.30 6.40
C ILE A 91 2.12 16.29 7.49
N LYS A 92 3.04 16.67 8.39
CA LYS A 92 2.78 17.64 9.46
C LYS A 92 2.74 19.08 8.96
N GLU A 93 3.67 19.46 8.10
CA GLU A 93 3.77 20.82 7.55
C GLU A 93 2.59 21.13 6.60
N ASP A 94 2.25 20.21 5.71
CA ASP A 94 1.17 20.35 4.73
C ASP A 94 -0.22 19.95 5.29
N LYS A 95 -0.30 19.56 6.57
CA LYS A 95 -1.54 19.15 7.26
C LYS A 95 -2.33 18.09 6.45
N ILE A 96 -1.63 17.09 5.95
CA ILE A 96 -2.21 16.04 5.10
C ILE A 96 -3.16 15.16 5.93
N ILE A 97 -4.46 15.24 5.65
CA ILE A 97 -5.51 14.38 6.23
C ILE A 97 -5.81 13.23 5.27
N TYR A 98 -5.74 11.98 5.74
CA TYR A 98 -5.98 10.74 4.98
C TYR A 98 -6.56 9.61 5.83
#